data_AF-D0SIQ1-F1
#
_entry.id   AF-D0SIQ1-F1
#
_cell.length_a   1.000
_cell.length_b   1.000
_cell.length_c   1.000
_cell.angle_alpha   90.00
_cell.angle_beta   90.00
_cell.angle_gamma   90.00
#
_symmetry.space_group_name_H-M   'P 1'
#
loop_
_entity.id
_entity.type
_entity.pdbx_description
1 polymer ?
#
loop_
_entity_poly.entity_id
_entity_poly.type
_entity_poly.pdbx_seq_one_letter_code
_entity_poly.pdbx_strand_id
1 'polypeptide(L)'
;MSHIIFLIIGIAIGYFIGINKKKEEPKVKRKRVISYSERQLAKIKYETDSDRIRQLNLLSPNESKFMRLLQHEFEKQKVIVKDRRFYIADQDNYPIAIFEYRDGTKQIKSKDIEDGLPIFIYKSIISKEEIRKDKEELA
;
A
#
# COMPACT_ATOMS: atom_id res chain seq x y z
N MET A 1 39.23 1.59 -56.92
CA MET A 1 38.65 2.95 -56.85
C MET A 1 37.15 2.95 -56.57
N SER A 2 36.32 2.13 -57.25
CA SER A 2 34.86 2.07 -57.05
C SER A 2 34.41 1.70 -55.62
N HIS A 3 35.04 0.70 -54.98
CA HIS A 3 34.62 0.22 -53.65
C HIS A 3 34.83 1.22 -52.50
N ILE A 4 35.83 2.10 -52.61
CA ILE A 4 36.14 3.12 -51.59
C ILE A 4 35.07 4.22 -51.61
N ILE A 5 34.51 4.52 -52.79
CA ILE A 5 33.47 5.53 -52.96
C ILE A 5 32.17 5.08 -52.28
N PHE A 6 31.79 3.81 -52.42
CA PHE A 6 30.61 3.26 -51.73
C PHE A 6 30.76 3.25 -50.21
N LEU A 7 31.97 3.03 -49.69
CA LEU A 7 32.25 3.09 -48.26
C LEU A 7 32.06 4.52 -47.72
N ILE A 8 32.59 5.52 -48.42
CA ILE A 8 32.48 6.93 -48.02
C ILE A 8 31.02 7.40 -48.08
N ILE A 9 30.26 6.98 -49.11
CA ILE A 9 28.83 7.29 -49.24
C ILE A 9 28.04 6.65 -48.09
N GLY A 10 28.32 5.39 -47.75
CA GLY A 10 27.67 4.70 -46.63
C GLY A 10 27.89 5.41 -45.29
N ILE A 11 29.12 5.87 -45.04
CA ILE A 11 29.47 6.63 -43.83
C ILE A 11 28.77 7.99 -43.81
N ALA A 12 28.73 8.71 -44.95
CA ALA A 12 28.07 10.00 -45.05
C ALA A 12 26.55 9.91 -44.82
N ILE A 13 25.89 8.90 -45.38
CA ILE A 13 24.46 8.64 -45.18
C ILE A 13 24.18 8.26 -43.72
N GLY A 14 24.99 7.37 -43.14
CA GLY A 14 24.87 6.98 -41.73
C GLY A 14 25.03 8.17 -40.78
N TYR A 15 25.99 9.06 -41.06
CA TYR A 15 26.23 10.28 -40.29
C TYR A 15 25.05 11.25 -40.37
N PHE A 16 24.49 11.47 -41.57
CA PHE A 16 23.32 12.36 -41.76
C PHE A 16 22.05 11.83 -41.08
N ILE A 17 21.81 10.52 -41.12
CA ILE A 17 20.66 9.90 -40.43
C ILE A 17 20.85 9.98 -38.90
N GLY A 18 22.08 9.84 -38.40
CA GLY A 18 22.41 9.94 -36.98
C GLY A 18 22.19 11.33 -36.39
N ILE A 19 22.48 12.39 -37.14
CA ILE A 19 22.32 13.79 -36.70
C ILE A 19 20.83 14.18 -36.60
N ASN A 20 19.99 13.67 -37.49
CA ASN A 20 18.56 14.03 -37.54
C ASN A 20 17.67 13.21 -36.61
N LYS A 21 18.21 12.26 -35.84
CA LYS A 21 17.46 11.63 -34.75
C LYS A 21 17.26 12.66 -33.63
N LYS A 22 16.11 13.34 -33.66
CA LYS A 22 15.59 14.05 -32.49
C LYS A 22 15.64 13.07 -31.32
N LYS A 23 16.46 13.37 -30.31
CA LYS A 23 16.39 12.67 -29.03
C LYS A 23 14.95 12.80 -28.55
N GLU A 24 14.21 11.69 -28.54
CA GLU A 24 12.91 11.68 -27.91
C GLU A 24 13.14 12.04 -26.45
N GLU A 25 12.77 13.27 -26.09
CA GLU A 25 12.80 13.68 -24.69
C GLU A 25 11.91 12.71 -23.91
N PRO A 26 12.41 12.11 -22.81
CA PRO A 26 11.59 11.21 -22.02
C PRO A 26 10.35 11.99 -21.60
N LYS A 27 9.17 11.59 -22.11
CA LYS A 27 7.90 12.21 -21.75
C LYS A 27 7.79 12.18 -20.22
N VAL A 28 8.03 13.33 -19.59
CA VAL A 28 7.94 13.48 -18.14
C VAL A 28 6.49 13.17 -17.77
N LYS A 29 6.23 11.96 -17.29
CA LYS A 29 4.92 11.58 -16.78
C LYS A 29 4.62 12.54 -15.63
N ARG A 30 3.72 13.50 -15.86
CA ARG A 30 3.24 14.41 -14.81
C ARG A 30 2.76 13.52 -13.66
N LYS A 31 3.42 13.61 -12.50
CA LYS A 31 2.99 12.89 -11.30
C LYS A 31 1.57 13.36 -11.00
N ARG A 32 0.58 12.46 -11.16
CA ARG A 32 -0.81 12.76 -10.81
C ARG A 32 -0.85 13.13 -9.34
N VAL A 33 -1.38 14.32 -9.03
CA VAL A 33 -1.63 14.72 -7.65
C VAL A 33 -2.80 13.89 -7.15
N ILE A 34 -2.54 13.04 -6.15
CA ILE A 34 -3.54 12.15 -5.57
C ILE A 34 -4.30 12.93 -4.50
N SER A 35 -5.63 12.95 -4.59
CA SER A 35 -6.49 13.58 -3.58
C SER A 35 -6.41 12.84 -2.23
N TYR A 36 -6.82 13.49 -1.15
CA TYR A 36 -6.84 12.87 0.18
C TYR A 36 -7.67 11.58 0.20
N SER A 37 -8.89 11.61 -0.35
CA SER A 37 -9.76 10.43 -0.43
C SER A 37 -9.14 9.30 -1.23
N GLU A 38 -8.52 9.60 -2.38
CA GLU A 38 -7.80 8.59 -3.16
C GLU A 38 -6.63 7.98 -2.39
N ARG A 39 -5.91 8.76 -1.57
CA ARG A 39 -4.86 8.23 -0.68
C ARG A 39 -5.42 7.28 0.37
N GLN A 40 -6.55 7.63 0.99
CA GLN A 40 -7.21 6.79 1.99
C GLN A 40 -7.69 5.48 1.38
N LEU A 41 -8.37 5.53 0.24
CA LEU A 41 -8.82 4.33 -0.47
C LEU A 41 -7.64 3.44 -0.90
N ALA A 42 -6.50 4.04 -1.28
CA ALA A 42 -5.30 3.27 -1.61
C ALA A 42 -4.73 2.48 -0.42
N LYS A 43 -4.97 2.89 0.84
CA LYS A 43 -4.53 2.16 2.04
C LYS A 43 -5.23 0.82 2.24
N ILE A 44 -6.41 0.62 1.66
CA ILE A 44 -7.18 -0.64 1.81
C ILE A 44 -7.32 -1.42 0.50
N LYS A 45 -7.04 -0.79 -0.64
CA LYS A 45 -7.21 -1.40 -1.97
C LYS A 45 -6.05 -2.35 -2.28
N TYR A 46 -6.38 -3.56 -2.71
CA TYR A 46 -5.43 -4.51 -3.30
C TYR A 46 -5.35 -4.32 -4.82
N GLU A 47 -4.20 -4.65 -5.41
CA GLU A 47 -4.04 -4.69 -6.87
C GLU A 47 -4.82 -5.86 -7.48
N THR A 48 -4.73 -7.03 -6.84
CA THR A 48 -5.45 -8.25 -7.23
C THR A 48 -6.01 -8.99 -6.01
N ASP A 49 -6.97 -9.89 -6.22
CA ASP A 49 -7.47 -10.76 -5.14
C ASP A 49 -6.39 -11.75 -4.65
N SER A 50 -5.49 -12.17 -5.55
CA SER A 50 -4.33 -12.99 -5.18
C SER A 50 -3.41 -12.26 -4.20
N ASP A 51 -3.24 -10.94 -4.33
CA ASP A 51 -2.49 -10.15 -3.36
C ASP A 51 -3.16 -10.15 -1.99
N ARG A 52 -4.48 -9.98 -1.95
CA ARG A 52 -5.25 -10.07 -0.70
C ARG A 52 -5.02 -11.41 -0.01
N ILE A 53 -5.15 -12.52 -0.74
CA ILE A 53 -4.94 -13.87 -0.21
C ILE A 53 -3.49 -14.03 0.28
N ARG A 54 -2.51 -13.58 -0.49
CA ARG A 54 -1.10 -13.61 -0.10
C ARG A 54 -0.86 -12.88 1.21
N GLN A 55 -1.42 -11.69 1.38
CA GLN A 55 -1.26 -10.92 2.61
C GLN A 55 -1.89 -11.58 3.83
N LEU A 56 -3.06 -12.20 3.66
CA LEU A 56 -3.68 -13.00 4.72
C LEU A 56 -2.82 -14.21 5.11
N ASN A 57 -2.20 -14.87 4.14
CA ASN A 57 -1.34 -16.03 4.38
C ASN A 57 0.00 -15.68 5.05
N LEU A 58 0.42 -14.41 4.99
CA LEU A 58 1.64 -13.93 5.61
C LEU A 58 1.49 -13.61 7.10
N LEU A 59 0.26 -13.68 7.64
CA LEU A 59 0.00 -13.40 9.04
C LEU A 59 0.57 -14.49 9.95
N SER A 60 1.21 -14.07 11.02
CA SER A 60 1.61 -14.95 12.11
C SER A 60 0.37 -15.55 12.80
N PRO A 61 0.53 -16.62 13.60
CA PRO A 61 -0.58 -17.16 14.39
C PRO A 61 -1.20 -16.13 15.34
N ASN A 62 -0.40 -15.21 15.88
CA ASN A 62 -0.87 -14.17 16.80
C ASN A 62 -1.59 -13.05 16.04
N GLU A 63 -1.04 -12.61 14.91
CA GLU A 63 -1.69 -11.66 13.99
C GLU A 63 -3.04 -12.21 13.51
N SER A 64 -3.11 -13.50 13.21
CA SER A 64 -4.37 -14.19 12.82
C SER A 64 -5.39 -14.21 13.96
N LYS A 65 -4.97 -14.45 15.21
CA LYS A 65 -5.85 -14.36 16.39
C LYS A 65 -6.33 -12.94 16.61
N PHE A 66 -5.43 -11.97 16.52
CA PHE A 66 -5.75 -10.55 16.65
C PHE A 66 -6.77 -10.10 15.60
N MET A 67 -6.58 -10.48 14.34
CA MET A 67 -7.53 -10.23 13.26
C MET A 67 -8.93 -10.77 13.57
N ARG A 68 -9.02 -12.01 14.09
CA ARG A 68 -10.31 -12.62 14.45
C ARG A 68 -11.00 -11.87 15.58
N LEU A 69 -10.25 -11.35 16.54
CA LEU A 69 -10.81 -10.50 17.60
C LEU A 69 -11.32 -9.18 17.04
N LEU A 70 -10.56 -8.53 16.14
CA LEU A 70 -11.04 -7.34 15.46
C LEU A 70 -12.34 -7.63 14.70
N GLN A 71 -12.41 -8.74 13.96
CA GLN A 71 -13.62 -9.13 13.22
C GLN A 71 -14.82 -9.36 14.14
N HIS A 72 -14.59 -9.95 15.31
CA HIS A 72 -15.63 -10.14 16.32
C HIS A 72 -16.10 -8.79 16.90
N GLU A 73 -15.19 -7.86 17.21
CA GLU A 73 -15.58 -6.57 17.79
C GLU A 73 -16.23 -5.65 16.75
N PHE A 74 -15.75 -5.65 15.51
CA PHE A 74 -16.19 -4.77 14.44
C PHE A 74 -17.19 -5.45 13.49
N GLU A 75 -18.28 -6.01 14.04
CA GLU A 75 -19.26 -6.82 13.30
C GLU A 75 -19.90 -6.10 12.09
N LYS A 76 -20.08 -4.78 12.18
CA LYS A 76 -20.72 -3.96 11.13
C LYS A 76 -19.72 -3.40 10.12
N GLN A 77 -18.43 -3.47 10.43
CA GLN A 77 -17.35 -2.91 9.65
C GLN A 77 -16.53 -4.03 9.00
N LYS A 78 -15.72 -3.68 8.02
CA LYS A 78 -14.83 -4.64 7.35
C LYS A 78 -13.44 -4.53 7.94
N VAL A 79 -12.87 -5.67 8.34
CA VAL A 79 -11.45 -5.78 8.71
C VAL A 79 -10.66 -6.16 7.47
N ILE A 80 -9.79 -5.25 7.02
CA ILE A 80 -8.97 -5.40 5.82
C ILE A 80 -7.50 -5.47 6.24
N VAL A 81 -6.76 -6.46 5.75
CA VAL A 81 -5.35 -6.67 6.12
C VAL A 81 -4.43 -6.22 4.99
N LYS A 82 -3.71 -5.12 5.18
CA LYS A 82 -2.74 -4.65 4.17
C LYS A 82 -1.44 -4.20 4.81
N ASP A 83 -0.31 -4.66 4.27
CA ASP A 83 1.05 -4.35 4.71
C ASP A 83 1.26 -4.62 6.23
N ARG A 84 0.74 -5.76 6.71
CA ARG A 84 0.71 -6.17 8.13
C ARG A 84 -0.08 -5.24 9.07
N ARG A 85 -0.91 -4.36 8.51
CA ARG A 85 -1.84 -3.51 9.25
C ARG A 85 -3.27 -4.00 9.07
N PHE A 86 -4.09 -3.79 10.08
CA PHE A 86 -5.49 -4.16 10.12
C PHE A 86 -6.33 -2.88 10.04
N TYR A 87 -6.86 -2.60 8.87
CA TYR A 87 -7.73 -1.45 8.64
C TYR A 87 -9.17 -1.81 8.98
N ILE A 88 -9.83 -0.94 9.72
CA ILE A 88 -11.29 -0.98 9.89
C ILE A 88 -11.88 -0.04 8.85
N ALA A 89 -12.75 -0.57 8.00
CA ALA A 89 -13.45 0.21 6.99
C ALA A 89 -14.96 0.17 7.25
N ASP A 90 -15.63 1.30 7.00
CA ASP A 90 -17.09 1.40 7.10
C ASP A 90 -17.81 0.61 5.99
N GLN A 91 -19.13 0.78 5.90
CA GLN A 91 -19.97 0.10 4.92
C GLN A 91 -19.65 0.49 3.48
N ASP A 92 -19.16 1.72 3.27
CA ASP A 92 -18.78 2.28 1.96
C ASP A 92 -17.33 1.90 1.57
N ASN A 93 -16.65 1.11 2.40
CA ASN A 93 -15.24 0.79 2.29
C ASN A 93 -14.35 2.04 2.42
N TYR A 94 -14.70 2.98 3.28
CA TYR A 94 -13.79 4.04 3.67
C TYR A 94 -13.05 3.66 4.95
N PRO A 95 -11.71 3.77 5.03
CA PRO A 95 -10.99 3.44 6.25
C PRO A 95 -11.29 4.45 7.36
N ILE A 96 -11.55 3.95 8.57
CA ILE A 96 -11.88 4.77 9.75
C ILE A 96 -10.87 4.59 10.90
N ALA A 97 -10.14 3.49 10.94
CA ALA A 97 -9.10 3.24 11.92
C ALA A 97 -8.06 2.22 11.43
N ILE A 98 -6.88 2.26 12.04
CA ILE A 98 -5.78 1.34 11.77
C ILE A 98 -5.41 0.64 13.08
N PHE A 99 -5.28 -0.67 13.04
CA PHE A 99 -4.74 -1.47 14.13
C PHE A 99 -3.45 -2.13 13.67
N GLU A 100 -2.41 -2.06 14.51
CA GLU A 100 -1.15 -2.76 14.30
C GLU A 100 -0.93 -3.75 15.44
N TYR A 101 -0.58 -4.99 15.10
CA TYR A 101 -0.12 -5.95 16.09
C TYR A 101 1.38 -6.19 15.93
N ARG A 102 2.09 -6.21 17.06
CA ARG A 102 3.53 -6.44 17.14
C ARG A 102 3.81 -7.53 18.17
N ASP A 103 4.59 -8.54 17.79
CA ASP A 103 5.05 -9.51 18.76
C ASP A 103 6.07 -8.90 19.75
N GLY A 104 6.19 -9.53 20.92
CA GLY A 104 7.11 -9.11 21.96
C GLY A 104 6.86 -9.83 23.28
N THR A 105 7.58 -9.41 24.32
CA THR A 105 7.43 -9.97 25.68
C THR A 105 6.72 -9.02 26.64
N LYS A 106 6.74 -7.71 26.36
CA LYS A 106 6.10 -6.68 27.19
C LYS A 106 4.83 -6.21 26.52
N GLN A 107 3.75 -6.23 27.29
CA GLN A 107 2.45 -5.68 26.90
C GLN A 107 2.55 -4.15 26.79
N ILE A 108 2.35 -3.62 25.58
CA ILE A 108 2.31 -2.17 25.32
C ILE A 108 1.13 -1.87 24.40
N LYS A 109 0.37 -0.82 24.73
CA LYS A 109 -0.64 -0.22 23.87
C LYS A 109 -0.29 1.25 23.66
N SER A 110 -0.31 1.72 22.41
CA SER A 110 -0.11 3.14 22.09
C SER A 110 -1.07 3.59 20.99
N LYS A 111 -1.46 4.86 21.05
CA LYS A 111 -2.34 5.50 20.07
C LYS A 111 -1.58 6.59 19.33
N ASP A 112 -1.82 6.71 18.02
CA ASP A 112 -1.28 7.76 17.17
C ASP A 112 -2.30 8.16 16.09
N ILE A 113 -1.94 9.07 15.18
CA ILE A 113 -2.76 9.51 14.05
C ILE A 113 -1.91 9.48 12.77
N GLU A 114 -2.38 8.80 11.74
CA GLU A 114 -1.76 8.80 10.40
C GLU A 114 -2.76 9.25 9.35
N ASP A 115 -2.42 10.34 8.65
CA ASP A 115 -3.28 10.94 7.64
C ASP A 115 -4.72 11.17 8.14
N GLY A 116 -4.91 11.57 9.40
CA GLY A 116 -6.24 11.77 10.00
C GLY A 116 -6.96 10.51 10.45
N LEU A 117 -6.36 9.31 10.28
CA LEU A 117 -6.88 8.06 10.83
C LEU A 117 -6.22 7.75 12.19
N PRO A 118 -6.99 7.39 13.22
CA PRO A 118 -6.43 6.88 14.46
C PRO A 118 -5.72 5.54 14.23
N ILE A 119 -4.52 5.40 14.79
CA ILE A 119 -3.75 4.16 14.82
C ILE A 119 -3.71 3.64 16.26
N PHE A 120 -4.05 2.37 16.45
CA PHE A 120 -3.89 1.65 17.70
C PHE A 120 -2.82 0.56 17.53
N ILE A 121 -1.72 0.68 18.26
CA ILE A 121 -0.60 -0.26 18.20
C ILE A 121 -0.64 -1.14 19.44
N TYR A 122 -0.75 -2.44 19.21
CA TYR A 122 -0.78 -3.49 20.21
C TYR A 122 0.51 -4.28 20.15
N LYS A 123 1.27 -4.30 21.24
CA LYS A 123 2.46 -5.14 21.37
C LYS A 123 2.21 -6.21 22.42
N SER A 124 2.23 -7.48 22.02
CA SER A 124 2.01 -8.63 22.92
C SER A 124 0.68 -8.64 23.67
N ILE A 125 -0.22 -7.71 23.36
CA ILE A 125 -1.54 -7.58 23.97
C ILE A 125 -2.55 -8.15 22.98
N ILE A 126 -3.29 -9.15 23.44
CA ILE A 126 -4.44 -9.73 22.73
C ILE A 126 -5.60 -9.69 23.72
N SER A 127 -6.23 -8.53 23.87
CA SER A 127 -7.36 -8.31 24.77
C SER A 127 -8.57 -7.78 23.99
N LYS A 128 -9.68 -8.50 24.13
CA LYS A 128 -10.97 -8.13 23.53
C LYS A 128 -11.52 -6.85 24.16
N GLU A 129 -11.37 -6.71 25.47
CA GLU A 129 -11.82 -5.56 26.24
C GLU A 129 -11.12 -4.27 25.79
N GLU A 130 -9.81 -4.34 25.54
CA GLU A 130 -9.04 -3.20 25.05
C GLU A 130 -9.42 -2.80 23.63
N ILE A 131 -9.71 -3.76 22.75
CA ILE A 131 -10.21 -3.48 21.39
C ILE A 131 -11.60 -2.85 21.46
N ARG A 132 -12.46 -3.33 22.37
CA ARG A 132 -13.81 -2.78 22.54
C ARG A 132 -13.78 -1.32 23.00
N LYS A 133 -12.89 -0.96 23.94
CA LYS A 133 -12.68 0.44 24.34
C LYS A 133 -12.25 1.30 23.15
N ASP A 134 -11.30 0.83 22.36
CA ASP A 134 -10.83 1.58 21.18
C ASP A 134 -11.94 1.72 20.13
N LYS A 135 -12.78 0.71 19.96
CA LYS A 135 -13.98 0.81 19.12
C LYS A 135 -14.96 1.86 19.63
N GLU A 136 -15.18 1.94 20.93
CA GLU A 136 -16.06 2.95 21.55
C GLU A 136 -15.51 4.37 21.34
N GLU A 137 -14.18 4.55 21.27
CA GLU A 137 -13.54 5.83 20.93
C GLU A 137 -13.71 6.25 19.47
N LEU A 138 -14.11 5.34 18.57
CA LEU A 138 -14.34 5.62 17.16
C LEU A 138 -15.79 6.00 16.84
N ALA A 139 -16.70 5.86 17.81
CA ALA A 139 -18.13 6.15 17.69
C ALA A 139 -18.44 7.63 17.99
#